data_AF-A0A2N1UW48-F1
#
_entry.id   AF-A0A2N1UW48-F1
#
_cell.length_a   1.000
_cell.length_b   1.000
_cell.length_c   1.000
_cell.angle_alpha   90.00
_cell.angle_beta   90.00
_cell.angle_gamma   90.00
#
_symmetry.space_group_name_H-M   'P 1'
#
loop_
_entity.id
_entity.type
_entity.pdbx_description
1 polymer ?
#
loop_
_entity_poly.entity_id
_entity_poly.type
_entity_poly.pdbx_seq_one_letter_code
_entity_poly.pdbx_strand_id
1 'polypeptide(L)'
;MSNKPEQQVKPDSATEAPRLLDRVRDRLRLKHYSLRTETAYLGWIKRYILFHGKRHPADMGKAEAEAFLSSLAVERNVSASTQSQALSALLFLYREVLALELPWLDDVTRAKKPVRLPTVLTRAETLSLLEKIENAELHLIVSLLYGSGLRLALEKLSAAQVDWLAALPHPLEALLGDCRLLLCHGAPWDLDQYVYPDAEPAFLERCAVPGHDCVILGHTHYQMVRDSGAVRLINPGSVGQPRNRQPGAQWAILDTSTRQVTLCCEDYDFHSVALEAAARHPELPYLSEVLVRT
;
A
#
# COMPACT_ATOMS: atom_id res chain seq x y z
N MET A 1 42.94 32.94 -49.38
CA MET A 1 43.51 31.75 -48.72
C MET A 1 43.57 32.01 -47.22
N SER A 2 42.57 31.54 -46.46
CA SER A 2 42.60 31.54 -45.00
C SER A 2 42.06 30.18 -44.55
N ASN A 3 42.98 29.29 -44.19
CA ASN A 3 42.68 27.94 -43.72
C ASN A 3 42.56 27.99 -42.19
N LYS A 4 41.37 27.71 -41.65
CA LYS A 4 41.15 27.52 -40.21
C LYS A 4 41.69 26.14 -39.81
N PRO A 5 42.34 25.97 -38.64
CA PRO A 5 42.79 24.66 -38.22
C PRO A 5 41.59 23.81 -37.76
N GLU A 6 41.56 22.57 -38.25
CA GLU A 6 40.62 21.53 -37.85
C GLU A 6 40.79 21.22 -36.36
N GLN A 7 39.71 21.37 -35.59
CA GLN A 7 39.64 20.90 -34.22
C GLN A 7 39.47 19.39 -34.22
N GLN A 8 40.52 18.70 -33.76
CA GLN A 8 40.51 17.29 -33.41
C GLN A 8 39.46 17.03 -32.32
N VAL A 9 38.40 16.32 -32.68
CA VAL A 9 37.43 15.76 -31.73
C VAL A 9 38.11 14.57 -31.04
N LYS A 10 38.41 14.71 -29.74
CA LYS A 10 38.78 13.59 -28.89
C LYS A 10 37.55 12.68 -28.69
N PRO A 11 37.68 11.34 -28.83
CA PRO A 11 36.62 10.45 -28.42
C PRO A 11 36.60 10.40 -26.88
N ASP A 12 35.49 10.81 -26.28
CA ASP A 12 35.27 10.62 -24.84
C ASP A 12 35.18 9.12 -24.55
N SER A 13 36.11 8.67 -23.72
CA SER A 13 36.25 7.30 -23.24
C SER A 13 35.50 7.09 -21.92
N ALA A 14 34.95 5.88 -21.79
CA ALA A 14 34.59 5.14 -20.56
C ALA A 14 33.14 5.22 -20.07
N THR A 15 32.34 4.26 -20.55
CA THR A 15 31.21 3.66 -19.83
C THR A 15 31.73 2.98 -18.55
N GLU A 16 31.84 3.73 -17.45
CA GLU A 16 32.06 3.13 -16.13
C GLU A 16 30.86 2.25 -15.76
N ALA A 17 31.12 1.04 -15.27
CA ALA A 17 30.07 0.16 -14.76
C ALA A 17 29.24 0.89 -13.69
N PRO A 18 27.89 0.80 -13.74
CA PRO A 18 27.04 1.57 -12.85
C PRO A 18 27.34 1.25 -11.39
N ARG A 19 27.53 2.29 -10.57
CA ARG A 19 27.83 2.16 -9.14
C ARG A 19 26.70 1.36 -8.47
N LEU A 20 27.02 0.63 -7.40
CA LEU A 20 26.06 -0.28 -6.74
C LEU A 20 24.72 0.40 -6.41
N LEU A 21 24.76 1.62 -5.88
CA LEU A 21 23.54 2.35 -5.52
C LEU A 21 22.73 2.81 -6.74
N ASP A 22 23.37 3.03 -7.88
CA ASP A 22 22.68 3.35 -9.12
C ASP A 22 22.00 2.09 -9.67
N ARG A 23 22.65 0.93 -9.59
CA ARG A 23 22.02 -0.37 -9.89
C ARG A 23 20.81 -0.67 -8.99
N VAL A 24 20.90 -0.35 -7.69
CA VAL A 24 19.78 -0.47 -6.75
C VAL A 24 18.61 0.42 -7.18
N ARG A 25 18.90 1.70 -7.49
CA ARG A 25 17.91 2.66 -7.96
C ARG A 25 17.22 2.19 -9.25
N ASP A 26 18.01 1.78 -10.24
CA ASP A 26 17.49 1.33 -11.53
C ASP A 26 16.59 0.10 -11.36
N ARG A 27 17.00 -0.86 -10.51
CA ARG A 27 16.20 -2.04 -10.22
C ARG A 27 14.91 -1.71 -9.48
N LEU A 28 14.94 -0.77 -8.53
CA LEU A 28 13.74 -0.32 -7.82
C LEU A 28 12.74 0.35 -8.76
N ARG A 29 13.24 1.20 -9.67
CA ARG A 29 12.42 1.89 -10.67
C ARG A 29 11.85 0.93 -11.71
N LEU A 30 12.65 -0.04 -12.16
CA LEU A 30 12.20 -1.10 -13.05
C LEU A 30 11.06 -1.92 -12.44
N LYS A 31 11.13 -2.21 -11.14
CA LYS A 31 10.07 -2.88 -10.38
C LYS A 31 8.96 -1.93 -9.89
N HIS A 32 8.92 -0.69 -10.40
CA HIS A 32 7.89 0.31 -10.11
C HIS A 32 7.70 0.62 -8.61
N TYR A 33 8.75 0.51 -7.80
CA TYR A 33 8.70 0.95 -6.40
C TYR A 33 8.58 2.47 -6.30
N SER A 34 7.88 2.94 -5.26
CA SER A 34 7.78 4.38 -4.99
C SER A 34 9.13 5.03 -4.71
N LEU A 35 9.28 6.32 -5.03
CA LEU A 35 10.47 7.12 -4.70
C LEU A 35 10.76 7.16 -3.18
N ARG A 36 9.72 7.02 -2.35
CA ARG A 36 9.85 6.91 -0.90
C ARG A 36 10.52 5.60 -0.50
N THR A 37 10.13 4.48 -1.11
CA THR A 37 10.78 3.18 -0.91
C THR A 37 12.23 3.22 -1.40
N GLU A 38 12.48 3.86 -2.54
CA GLU A 38 13.84 4.05 -3.06
C GLU A 38 14.74 4.77 -2.04
N THR A 39 14.27 5.91 -1.53
CA THR A 39 15.01 6.69 -0.52
C THR A 39 15.28 5.86 0.74
N ALA A 40 14.27 5.13 1.22
CA ALA A 40 14.41 4.28 2.41
C ALA A 40 15.43 3.16 2.20
N TYR A 41 15.34 2.44 1.07
CA TYR A 41 16.21 1.31 0.77
C TYR A 41 17.65 1.76 0.59
N LEU A 42 17.88 2.80 -0.22
CA LEU A 42 19.22 3.38 -0.38
C LEU A 42 19.79 3.85 0.97
N GLY A 43 18.98 4.44 1.84
CA GLY A 43 19.39 4.86 3.18
C GLY A 43 19.78 3.68 4.09
N TRP A 44 19.06 2.56 4.03
CA TRP A 44 19.41 1.35 4.78
C TRP A 44 20.64 0.65 4.23
N ILE A 45 20.75 0.52 2.91
CA ILE A 45 21.90 -0.09 2.24
C ILE A 45 23.18 0.71 2.53
N LYS A 46 23.12 2.05 2.47
CA LYS A 46 24.26 2.91 2.85
C LYS A 46 24.68 2.69 4.31
N ARG A 47 23.72 2.62 5.24
CA ARG A 47 24.00 2.38 6.67
C ARG A 47 24.63 1.01 6.91
N TYR A 48 24.15 -0.01 6.20
CA TYR A 48 24.72 -1.35 6.24
C TYR A 48 26.17 -1.38 5.74
N ILE A 49 26.44 -0.76 4.59
CA ILE A 49 27.81 -0.65 4.04
C ILE A 49 28.73 0.10 4.99
N LEU A 50 28.26 1.20 5.59
CA LEU A 50 29.05 1.99 6.54
C LEU A 50 29.32 1.23 7.85
N PHE A 51 28.34 0.47 8.35
CA PHE A 51 28.48 -0.36 9.54
C PHE A 51 29.60 -1.40 9.38
N HIS A 52 29.76 -1.94 8.17
CA HIS A 52 30.83 -2.89 7.82
C HIS A 52 32.07 -2.23 7.21
N GLY A 53 32.34 -0.95 7.52
CA GLY A 53 33.60 -0.30 7.13
C GLY A 53 33.77 -0.09 5.63
N LYS A 54 32.67 0.10 4.88
CA LYS A 54 32.64 0.23 3.41
C LYS A 54 33.03 -1.04 2.65
N ARG A 55 32.96 -2.22 3.28
CA ARG A 55 33.03 -3.51 2.58
C ARG A 55 31.92 -3.61 1.53
N HIS A 56 32.23 -4.20 0.38
CA HIS A 56 31.24 -4.36 -0.68
C HIS A 56 30.24 -5.46 -0.31
N PRO A 57 28.92 -5.26 -0.47
CA PRO A 57 27.91 -6.25 -0.09
C PRO A 57 28.01 -7.62 -0.78
N ALA A 58 28.68 -7.72 -1.93
CA ALA A 58 28.95 -9.03 -2.54
C ALA A 58 29.96 -9.88 -1.74
N ASP A 59 30.77 -9.26 -0.87
CA ASP A 59 31.76 -9.93 -0.02
C ASP A 59 31.24 -10.15 1.42
N MET A 60 29.93 -10.05 1.60
CA MET A 60 29.23 -10.14 2.88
C MET A 60 28.07 -11.13 2.77
N GLY A 61 27.69 -11.74 3.89
CA GLY A 61 26.65 -12.76 3.93
C GLY A 61 25.76 -12.68 5.16
N LYS A 62 25.30 -13.86 5.61
CA LYS A 62 24.36 -14.01 6.73
C LYS A 62 24.87 -13.30 7.99
N ALA A 63 26.10 -13.60 8.38
CA ALA A 63 26.68 -13.10 9.62
C ALA A 63 26.72 -11.57 9.66
N GLU A 64 27.10 -10.92 8.56
CA GLU A 64 27.12 -9.46 8.47
C GLU A 64 25.71 -8.86 8.50
N ALA A 65 24.74 -9.49 7.84
CA ALA A 65 23.35 -9.03 7.86
C ALA A 65 22.74 -9.16 9.26
N GLU A 66 22.94 -10.29 9.94
CA GLU A 66 22.47 -10.53 11.31
C GLU A 66 23.15 -9.59 12.32
N ALA A 67 24.46 -9.37 12.20
CA ALA A 67 25.19 -8.43 13.06
C ALA A 67 24.64 -7.00 12.92
N PHE A 68 24.34 -6.57 11.70
CA PHE A 68 23.73 -5.26 11.47
C PHE A 68 22.29 -5.17 12.01
N LEU A 69 21.45 -6.17 11.75
CA LEU A 69 20.06 -6.14 12.22
C LEU A 69 19.97 -6.27 13.75
N SER A 70 20.92 -6.97 14.36
CA SER A 70 21.05 -7.09 15.82
C SER A 70 21.54 -5.78 16.45
N SER A 71 22.52 -5.10 15.84
CA SER A 71 23.00 -3.80 16.35
C SER A 71 21.89 -2.74 16.30
N LEU A 72 21.00 -2.80 15.30
CA LEU A 72 19.81 -1.95 15.27
C LEU A 72 18.87 -2.21 16.46
N ALA A 73 18.68 -3.47 16.85
CA ALA A 73 17.81 -3.85 17.96
C ALA A 73 18.42 -3.52 19.34
N VAL A 74 19.70 -3.81 19.53
CA VAL A 74 20.38 -3.73 20.85
C VAL A 74 20.96 -2.35 21.13
N GLU A 75 21.66 -1.74 20.16
CA GLU A 75 22.40 -0.49 20.39
C GLU A 75 21.59 0.76 20.07
N ARG A 76 20.63 0.66 19.15
CA ARG A 76 19.83 1.80 18.67
C ARG A 76 18.36 1.78 19.07
N ASN A 77 17.94 0.75 19.82
CA ASN A 77 16.57 0.56 20.33
C ASN A 77 15.49 0.83 19.25
N VAL A 78 15.75 0.43 18.00
CA VAL A 78 14.85 0.79 16.89
C VAL A 78 13.57 -0.04 16.96
N SER A 79 12.46 0.54 16.51
CA SER A 79 11.19 -0.17 16.45
C SER A 79 11.26 -1.40 15.54
N ALA A 80 10.42 -2.41 15.82
CA ALA A 80 10.25 -3.60 14.97
C ALA A 80 9.95 -3.25 13.49
N SER A 81 9.21 -2.15 13.25
CA SER A 81 8.92 -1.65 11.91
C SER A 81 10.19 -1.13 11.20
N THR A 82 11.02 -0.40 11.94
CA THR A 82 12.31 0.12 11.46
C THR A 82 13.26 -1.03 11.09
N GLN A 83 13.33 -2.07 11.93
CA GLN A 83 14.12 -3.27 11.64
C GLN A 83 13.57 -4.04 10.43
N SER A 84 12.25 -4.15 10.30
CA SER A 84 11.60 -4.80 9.16
C SER A 84 11.88 -4.08 7.83
N GLN A 85 11.92 -2.74 7.84
CA GLN A 85 12.29 -1.95 6.67
C GLN A 85 13.77 -2.10 6.31
N ALA A 86 14.66 -2.15 7.31
CA ALA A 86 16.08 -2.41 7.11
C ALA A 86 16.31 -3.81 6.51
N LEU A 87 15.66 -4.83 7.07
CA LEU A 87 15.69 -6.20 6.55
C LEU A 87 15.23 -6.21 5.10
N SER A 88 14.06 -5.65 4.79
CA SER A 88 13.51 -5.63 3.43
C SER A 88 14.45 -4.98 2.41
N ALA A 89 15.16 -3.91 2.79
CA ALA A 89 16.16 -3.26 1.94
C ALA A 89 17.36 -4.17 1.66
N LEU A 90 17.81 -4.95 2.65
CA LEU A 90 18.87 -5.95 2.47
C LEU A 90 18.40 -7.12 1.62
N LEU A 91 17.19 -7.64 1.86
CA LEU A 91 16.58 -8.69 1.03
C LEU A 91 16.59 -8.29 -0.45
N PHE A 92 16.15 -7.06 -0.72
CA PHE A 92 16.13 -6.50 -2.06
C PHE A 92 17.53 -6.37 -2.65
N LEU A 93 18.49 -5.82 -1.91
CA LEU A 93 19.87 -5.69 -2.38
C LEU A 93 20.44 -7.04 -2.85
N TYR A 94 20.30 -8.07 -2.02
CA TYR A 94 20.90 -9.37 -2.31
C TYR A 94 20.14 -10.14 -3.40
N ARG A 95 18.80 -10.21 -3.32
CA ARG A 95 17.98 -10.97 -4.28
C ARG A 95 17.91 -10.29 -5.65
N GLU A 96 17.68 -8.98 -5.67
CA GLU A 96 17.28 -8.27 -6.89
C GLU A 96 18.44 -7.56 -7.60
N VAL A 97 19.48 -7.17 -6.85
CA VAL A 97 20.59 -6.37 -7.40
C VAL A 97 21.85 -7.20 -7.55
N LEU A 98 22.17 -8.02 -6.55
CA LEU A 98 23.34 -8.91 -6.58
C LEU A 98 23.03 -10.30 -7.15
N ALA A 99 21.75 -10.66 -7.28
CA ALA A 99 21.30 -11.96 -7.75
C ALA A 99 21.97 -13.13 -7.00
N LEU A 100 22.20 -12.95 -5.70
CA LEU A 100 22.74 -13.97 -4.83
C LEU A 100 21.59 -14.77 -4.23
N GLU A 101 21.57 -16.08 -4.47
CA GLU A 101 20.70 -16.99 -3.75
C GLU A 101 21.16 -17.06 -2.30
N LEU A 102 20.30 -16.64 -1.38
CA LEU A 102 20.58 -16.67 0.06
C LEU A 102 19.58 -17.61 0.74
N PRO A 103 19.90 -18.91 0.85
CA PRO A 103 19.02 -19.89 1.50
C PRO A 103 18.70 -19.55 2.95
N TRP A 104 19.61 -18.85 3.64
CA TRP A 104 19.44 -18.45 5.03
C TRP A 104 18.50 -17.27 5.26
N LEU A 105 18.05 -16.63 4.19
CA LEU A 105 17.30 -15.38 4.25
C LEU A 105 15.87 -15.58 4.77
N ASP A 106 15.35 -16.80 4.62
CA ASP A 106 14.03 -17.20 5.11
C ASP A 106 14.04 -17.49 6.63
N ASP A 107 15.21 -17.72 7.23
CA ASP A 107 15.39 -17.94 8.68
C ASP A 107 15.53 -16.66 9.50
N VAL A 108 15.68 -15.49 8.85
CA VAL A 108 15.81 -14.22 9.59
C VAL A 108 14.46 -13.89 10.22
N THR A 109 14.33 -14.21 11.51
CA THR A 109 13.12 -14.03 12.31
C THR A 109 12.61 -12.60 12.19
N ARG A 110 11.48 -12.42 11.49
CA ARG A 110 10.76 -11.14 11.49
C ARG A 110 10.31 -10.83 12.91
N ALA A 111 10.63 -9.62 13.38
CA ALA A 111 10.07 -9.13 14.63
C ALA A 111 8.53 -9.18 14.55
N LYS A 112 7.89 -9.87 15.52
CA LYS A 112 6.43 -9.91 15.63
C LYS A 112 5.92 -8.47 15.72
N LYS A 113 5.10 -8.06 14.76
CA LYS A 113 4.48 -6.74 14.73
C LYS A 113 3.49 -6.69 15.90
N PRO A 114 3.68 -5.86 16.94
CA PRO A 114 2.63 -5.67 17.93
C PRO A 114 1.42 -5.06 17.22
N VAL A 115 0.24 -5.64 17.45
CA VAL A 115 -1.03 -5.11 16.95
C VAL A 115 -1.27 -3.78 17.67
N ARG A 116 -0.96 -2.66 17.00
CA ARG A 116 -1.39 -1.35 17.49
C ARG A 116 -2.84 -1.20 17.09
N LEU A 117 -3.74 -1.43 18.04
CA LEU A 117 -5.11 -0.93 17.90
C LEU A 117 -5.01 0.59 17.74
N PRO A 118 -5.58 1.18 16.68
CA PRO A 118 -5.65 2.63 16.56
C PRO A 118 -6.40 3.17 17.77
N THR A 119 -5.74 3.97 18.61
CA THR A 119 -6.43 4.71 19.66
C THR A 119 -7.03 5.95 19.00
N VAL A 120 -8.34 5.92 18.78
CA VAL A 120 -9.08 7.07 18.24
C VAL A 120 -9.45 8.01 19.39
N LEU A 121 -9.38 9.31 19.13
CA LEU A 121 -9.94 10.30 20.06
C LEU A 121 -11.45 10.22 20.02
N THR A 122 -12.09 10.23 21.19
CA THR A 122 -13.53 10.43 21.29
C THR A 122 -13.93 11.80 20.73
N ARG A 123 -15.21 12.00 20.46
CA ARG A 123 -15.74 13.31 20.03
C ARG A 123 -15.36 14.43 21.00
N ALA A 124 -15.43 14.17 22.32
CA ALA A 124 -15.08 15.13 23.35
C ALA A 124 -13.58 15.46 23.34
N GLU A 125 -12.72 14.45 23.21
CA GLU A 125 -11.27 14.65 23.14
C GLU A 125 -10.84 15.35 21.85
N THR A 126 -11.53 15.09 20.75
CA THR A 126 -11.24 15.79 19.48
C THR A 126 -11.62 17.26 19.56
N LEU A 127 -12.81 17.58 20.11
CA LEU A 127 -13.20 18.98 20.32
C LEU A 127 -12.23 19.68 21.28
N SER A 128 -11.85 19.02 22.38
CA SER A 128 -10.87 19.57 23.31
C SER A 128 -9.48 19.76 22.69
N LEU A 129 -9.07 18.87 21.78
CA LEU A 129 -7.83 19.02 21.02
C LEU A 129 -7.91 20.24 20.10
N LEU A 130 -8.98 20.37 19.32
CA LEU A 130 -9.17 21.50 18.39
C LEU A 130 -9.17 22.83 19.14
N GLU A 131 -9.89 22.91 20.26
CA GLU A 131 -9.95 24.11 21.12
C GLU A 131 -8.57 24.53 21.67
N LYS A 132 -7.66 23.58 21.87
CA LYS A 132 -6.31 23.85 22.38
C LYS A 132 -5.30 24.24 21.30
N ILE A 133 -5.68 24.23 20.01
CA ILE A 133 -4.79 24.66 18.94
C ILE A 133 -4.90 26.19 18.80
N GLU A 134 -3.99 26.91 19.46
CA GLU A 134 -3.95 28.37 19.44
C GLU A 134 -3.47 28.96 18.09
N ASN A 135 -2.69 28.19 17.32
CA ASN A 135 -2.21 28.61 16.00
C ASN A 135 -3.33 28.45 14.97
N ALA A 136 -3.81 29.57 14.42
CA ALA A 136 -4.94 29.59 13.49
C ALA A 136 -4.72 28.76 12.20
N GLU A 137 -3.50 28.71 11.68
CA GLU A 137 -3.17 27.93 10.48
C GLU A 137 -3.19 26.43 10.77
N LEU A 138 -2.58 26.00 11.88
CA LEU A 138 -2.65 24.61 12.33
C LEU A 138 -4.06 24.21 12.72
N HIS A 139 -4.82 25.09 13.35
CA HIS A 139 -6.22 24.86 13.68
C HIS A 139 -7.02 24.59 12.41
N LEU A 140 -6.83 25.40 11.37
CA LEU A 140 -7.46 25.21 10.06
C LEU A 140 -7.05 23.88 9.43
N ILE A 141 -5.74 23.58 9.38
CA ILE A 141 -5.21 22.35 8.79
C ILE A 141 -5.76 21.11 9.53
N VAL A 142 -5.70 21.09 10.86
CA VAL A 142 -6.19 19.95 11.66
C VAL A 142 -7.72 19.84 11.56
N SER A 143 -8.44 20.96 11.50
CA SER A 143 -9.89 20.96 11.26
C SER A 143 -10.26 20.43 9.88
N LEU A 144 -9.47 20.72 8.85
CA LEU A 144 -9.67 20.20 7.49
C LEU A 144 -9.31 18.71 7.39
N LEU A 145 -8.17 18.31 7.99
CA LEU A 145 -7.73 16.91 8.05
C LEU A 145 -8.71 16.02 8.84
N TYR A 146 -9.26 16.54 9.94
CA TYR A 146 -10.27 15.85 10.72
C TYR A 146 -11.66 15.93 10.07
N GLY A 147 -11.98 17.01 9.35
CA GLY A 147 -13.35 17.52 9.36
C GLY A 147 -14.00 17.86 8.04
N SER A 148 -13.58 17.33 6.89
CA SER A 148 -14.46 17.41 5.71
C SER A 148 -15.41 16.22 5.62
N GLY A 149 -14.87 15.01 5.44
CA GLY A 149 -15.66 13.78 5.34
C GLY A 149 -16.23 13.30 6.68
N LEU A 150 -15.39 13.25 7.72
CA LEU A 150 -15.81 12.76 9.04
C LEU A 150 -16.72 13.75 9.78
N ARG A 151 -16.51 15.07 9.64
CA ARG A 151 -17.45 16.06 10.20
C ARG A 151 -18.82 15.95 9.57
N LEU A 152 -18.88 15.89 8.23
CA LEU A 152 -20.15 15.71 7.52
C LEU A 152 -20.82 14.39 7.93
N ALA A 153 -20.05 13.32 8.08
CA ALA A 153 -20.55 12.05 8.59
C ALA A 153 -21.09 12.20 10.03
N LEU A 154 -20.37 12.86 10.94
CA LEU A 154 -20.81 13.09 12.32
C LEU A 154 -22.00 14.07 12.45
N GLU A 155 -22.17 14.99 11.49
CA GLU A 155 -23.33 15.89 11.41
C GLU A 155 -24.57 15.16 10.87
N LYS A 156 -24.39 14.18 9.97
CA LYS A 156 -25.48 13.42 9.35
C LYS A 156 -25.83 12.12 10.07
N LEU A 157 -24.90 11.55 10.81
CA LEU A 157 -25.05 10.28 11.52
C LEU A 157 -25.23 10.53 13.02
N SER A 158 -26.22 9.87 13.60
CA SER A 158 -26.40 9.80 15.05
C SER A 158 -25.24 9.03 15.71
N ALA A 159 -25.01 9.28 17.01
CA ALA A 159 -24.04 8.53 17.80
C ALA A 159 -24.26 7.01 17.71
N ALA A 160 -25.52 6.55 17.77
CA ALA A 160 -25.85 5.14 17.64
C ALA A 160 -25.46 4.54 16.27
N GLN A 161 -25.55 5.31 15.19
CA GLN A 161 -25.09 4.86 13.87
C GLN A 161 -23.57 4.80 13.78
N VAL A 162 -22.87 5.75 14.39
CA VAL A 162 -21.41 5.74 14.47
C VAL A 162 -20.92 4.54 15.27
N ASP A 163 -21.52 4.29 16.44
CA ASP A 163 -21.21 3.14 17.29
C ASP A 163 -21.48 1.83 16.55
N TRP A 164 -22.59 1.75 15.82
CA TRP A 164 -22.92 0.59 15.00
C TRP A 164 -21.89 0.36 13.88
N LEU A 165 -21.49 1.40 13.15
CA LEU A 165 -20.46 1.32 12.10
C LEU A 165 -19.12 0.88 12.67
N ALA A 166 -18.72 1.43 13.82
CA ALA A 166 -17.48 1.09 14.51
C ALA A 166 -17.49 -0.34 15.09
N ALA A 167 -18.67 -0.87 15.39
CA ALA A 167 -18.85 -2.23 15.89
C ALA A 167 -19.01 -3.28 14.78
N LEU A 168 -19.03 -2.88 13.50
CA LEU A 168 -19.13 -3.84 12.40
C LEU A 168 -17.94 -4.82 12.44
N PRO A 169 -18.21 -6.14 12.36
CA PRO A 169 -17.16 -7.13 12.43
C PRO A 169 -16.31 -7.09 11.16
N HIS A 170 -15.01 -7.30 11.33
CA HIS A 170 -14.11 -7.60 10.22
C HIS A 170 -13.22 -8.79 10.59
N PRO A 171 -13.27 -9.89 9.82
CA PRO A 171 -14.23 -10.15 8.74
C PRO A 171 -15.65 -10.43 9.27
N LEU A 172 -16.66 -10.37 8.40
CA LEU A 172 -18.01 -10.88 8.68
C LEU A 172 -18.22 -12.22 7.96
N GLU A 173 -18.53 -13.26 8.72
CA GLU A 173 -18.97 -14.54 8.15
C GLU A 173 -20.48 -14.51 7.87
N ALA A 174 -20.87 -15.02 6.71
CA ALA A 174 -22.27 -15.16 6.33
C ALA A 174 -22.52 -16.51 5.65
N LEU A 175 -23.71 -17.07 5.87
CA LEU A 175 -24.19 -18.29 5.20
C LEU A 175 -25.46 -17.93 4.44
N LEU A 176 -25.42 -17.97 3.12
CA LEU A 176 -26.56 -17.71 2.25
C LEU A 176 -26.92 -19.00 1.50
N GLY A 177 -27.98 -19.67 1.94
CA GLY A 177 -28.27 -21.04 1.50
C GLY A 177 -27.20 -21.99 2.01
N ASP A 178 -26.50 -22.65 1.09
CA ASP A 178 -25.32 -23.49 1.38
C ASP A 178 -23.99 -22.78 1.09
N CYS A 179 -24.02 -21.50 0.68
CA CYS A 179 -22.83 -20.73 0.31
C CYS A 179 -22.23 -20.01 1.52
N ARG A 180 -21.02 -20.42 1.90
CA ARG A 180 -20.23 -19.81 2.98
C ARG A 180 -19.44 -18.65 2.43
N LEU A 181 -19.76 -17.45 2.90
CA LEU A 181 -19.16 -16.19 2.50
C LEU A 181 -18.31 -15.61 3.63
N LEU A 182 -17.15 -15.09 3.27
CA LEU A 182 -16.37 -14.21 4.14
C LEU A 182 -16.37 -12.80 3.55
N LEU A 183 -16.96 -11.83 4.23
CA LEU A 183 -17.03 -10.43 3.81
C LEU A 183 -15.90 -9.65 4.48
N CYS A 184 -15.08 -8.99 3.68
CA CYS A 184 -13.89 -8.28 4.11
C CYS A 184 -13.85 -6.90 3.41
N HIS A 185 -13.63 -5.82 4.16
CA HIS A 185 -13.31 -4.54 3.52
C HIS A 185 -11.90 -4.60 2.90
N GLY A 186 -10.88 -4.95 3.70
CA GLY A 186 -9.51 -5.22 3.26
C GLY A 186 -9.19 -6.72 3.14
N ALA A 187 -8.01 -7.13 3.57
CA ALA A 187 -7.64 -8.54 3.65
C ALA A 187 -8.33 -9.24 4.85
N PRO A 188 -8.48 -10.58 4.84
CA PRO A 188 -9.18 -11.29 5.92
C PRO A 188 -8.64 -11.08 7.34
N TRP A 189 -7.36 -10.70 7.49
CA TRP A 189 -6.70 -10.46 8.77
C TRP A 189 -6.39 -8.98 9.05
N ASP A 190 -6.68 -8.08 8.11
CA ASP A 190 -6.34 -6.65 8.23
C ASP A 190 -7.32 -5.80 7.40
N LEU A 191 -8.10 -4.97 8.09
CA LEU A 191 -9.13 -4.10 7.51
C LEU A 191 -8.58 -3.12 6.47
N ASP A 192 -7.32 -2.67 6.65
CA ASP A 192 -6.70 -1.62 5.83
C ASP A 192 -5.74 -2.19 4.77
N GLN A 193 -5.62 -3.51 4.67
CA GLN A 193 -4.72 -4.12 3.71
C GLN A 193 -5.39 -4.24 2.32
N TYR A 194 -4.82 -3.54 1.34
CA TYR A 194 -5.20 -3.66 -0.06
C TYR A 194 -4.91 -5.06 -0.64
N VAL A 195 -5.87 -5.60 -1.38
CA VAL A 195 -5.76 -6.86 -2.14
C VAL A 195 -6.01 -6.60 -3.62
N TYR A 196 -4.94 -6.28 -4.35
CA TYR A 196 -5.03 -5.94 -5.78
C TYR A 196 -5.15 -7.17 -6.69
N PRO A 197 -5.75 -7.04 -7.89
CA PRO A 197 -5.90 -8.15 -8.85
C PRO A 197 -4.59 -8.76 -9.39
N ASP A 198 -3.50 -8.01 -9.30
CA ASP A 198 -2.14 -8.34 -9.73
C ASP A 198 -1.20 -8.67 -8.55
N ALA A 199 -1.75 -8.81 -7.33
CA ALA A 199 -0.96 -9.24 -6.18
C ALA A 199 -0.35 -10.63 -6.40
N GLU A 200 0.78 -10.87 -5.72
CA GLU A 200 1.51 -12.14 -5.77
C GLU A 200 0.60 -13.36 -5.52
N PRO A 201 0.74 -14.47 -6.26
CA PRO A 201 -0.14 -15.64 -6.11
C PRO A 201 -0.25 -16.15 -4.67
N ALA A 202 0.88 -16.27 -3.96
CA ALA A 202 0.91 -16.70 -2.56
C ALA A 202 0.15 -15.74 -1.61
N PHE A 203 0.02 -14.46 -1.99
CA PHE A 203 -0.77 -13.51 -1.22
C PHE A 203 -2.27 -13.72 -1.44
N LEU A 204 -2.70 -13.90 -2.69
CA LEU A 204 -4.10 -14.22 -3.04
C LEU A 204 -4.51 -15.58 -2.45
N GLU A 205 -3.64 -16.57 -2.46
CA GLU A 205 -3.85 -17.87 -1.82
C GLU A 205 -4.11 -17.75 -0.31
N ARG A 206 -3.40 -16.84 0.36
CA ARG A 206 -3.68 -16.56 1.78
C ARG A 206 -5.04 -15.91 1.99
N CYS A 207 -5.51 -15.07 1.04
CA CYS A 207 -6.84 -14.47 1.11
C CYS A 207 -7.97 -15.50 0.93
N ALA A 208 -7.69 -16.65 0.31
CA ALA A 208 -8.63 -17.74 0.14
C ALA A 208 -8.78 -18.55 1.45
N VAL A 209 -9.59 -18.02 2.37
CA VAL A 209 -9.78 -18.61 3.70
C VAL A 209 -10.47 -19.99 3.59
N PRO A 210 -9.83 -21.07 4.04
CA PRO A 210 -10.41 -22.41 3.98
C PRO A 210 -11.76 -22.49 4.71
N GLY A 211 -12.66 -23.33 4.19
CA GLY A 211 -14.01 -23.50 4.74
C GLY A 211 -15.05 -22.50 4.23
N HIS A 212 -14.66 -21.59 3.32
CA HIS A 212 -15.56 -20.68 2.63
C HIS A 212 -15.64 -21.02 1.13
N ASP A 213 -16.78 -20.75 0.51
CA ASP A 213 -16.94 -20.85 -0.94
C ASP A 213 -16.45 -19.58 -1.64
N CYS A 214 -16.72 -18.42 -1.04
CA CYS A 214 -16.34 -17.12 -1.58
C CYS A 214 -15.80 -16.18 -0.49
N VAL A 215 -14.81 -15.38 -0.86
CA VAL A 215 -14.30 -14.26 -0.05
C VAL A 215 -14.57 -12.97 -0.82
N ILE A 216 -15.42 -12.13 -0.26
CA ILE A 216 -15.77 -10.82 -0.82
C ILE A 216 -14.83 -9.78 -0.22
N LEU A 217 -14.08 -9.10 -1.07
CA LEU A 217 -13.07 -8.09 -0.75
C LEU A 217 -13.56 -6.71 -1.20
N GLY A 218 -13.01 -5.65 -0.61
CA GLY A 218 -13.27 -4.26 -1.01
C GLY A 218 -11.98 -3.43 -1.08
N HIS A 219 -12.05 -2.20 -0.60
CA HIS A 219 -10.95 -1.25 -0.36
C HIS A 219 -10.16 -0.75 -1.59
N THR A 220 -9.88 -1.59 -2.58
CA THR A 220 -9.04 -1.23 -3.73
C THR A 220 -9.80 -0.47 -4.82
N HIS A 221 -11.12 -0.64 -4.91
CA HIS A 221 -11.97 -0.14 -6.00
C HIS A 221 -11.62 -0.75 -7.38
N TYR A 222 -10.99 -1.93 -7.40
CA TYR A 222 -10.75 -2.70 -8.62
C TYR A 222 -11.66 -3.91 -8.64
N GLN A 223 -12.43 -4.07 -9.71
CA GLN A 223 -13.16 -5.31 -9.94
C GLN A 223 -12.22 -6.51 -10.07
N MET A 224 -12.58 -7.61 -9.44
CA MET A 224 -11.79 -8.84 -9.45
C MET A 224 -12.71 -10.05 -9.25
N VAL A 225 -12.50 -11.09 -10.07
CA VAL A 225 -12.89 -12.46 -9.76
C VAL A 225 -11.68 -13.34 -9.99
N ARG A 226 -11.27 -14.07 -8.95
CA ARG A 226 -10.10 -14.97 -8.99
C ARG A 226 -10.43 -16.27 -8.26
N ASP A 227 -10.22 -17.40 -8.92
CA ASP A 227 -10.26 -18.69 -8.25
C ASP A 227 -8.92 -18.98 -7.59
N SER A 228 -8.96 -19.42 -6.33
CA SER A 228 -7.79 -19.78 -5.55
C SER A 228 -8.08 -21.08 -4.78
N GLY A 229 -7.73 -22.21 -5.41
CA GLY A 229 -8.18 -23.52 -4.95
C GLY A 229 -9.69 -23.66 -5.10
N ALA A 230 -10.37 -24.05 -4.03
CA ALA A 230 -11.83 -24.16 -4.00
C ALA A 230 -12.56 -22.84 -3.66
N VAL A 231 -11.82 -21.78 -3.32
CA VAL A 231 -12.38 -20.51 -2.86
C VAL A 231 -12.32 -19.49 -3.98
N ARG A 232 -13.43 -18.77 -4.19
CA ARG A 232 -13.50 -17.65 -5.15
C ARG A 232 -13.31 -16.32 -4.44
N LEU A 233 -12.27 -15.58 -4.82
CA LEU A 233 -12.05 -14.20 -4.38
C LEU A 233 -12.81 -13.25 -5.30
N ILE A 234 -13.60 -12.36 -4.71
CA ILE A 234 -14.46 -11.43 -5.43
C ILE A 234 -14.23 -10.03 -4.89
N ASN A 235 -13.90 -9.08 -5.74
CA ASN A 235 -14.00 -7.66 -5.44
C ASN A 235 -15.03 -7.05 -6.41
N PRO A 236 -16.18 -6.55 -5.94
CA PRO A 236 -17.23 -6.04 -6.81
C PRO A 236 -16.87 -4.72 -7.49
N GLY A 237 -15.78 -4.06 -7.06
CA GLY A 237 -15.37 -2.76 -7.56
C GLY A 237 -15.93 -1.61 -6.73
N SER A 238 -16.18 -0.48 -7.38
CA SER A 238 -16.77 0.69 -6.75
C SER A 238 -17.79 1.38 -7.63
N VAL A 239 -18.92 1.78 -7.03
CA VAL A 239 -19.92 2.63 -7.67
C VAL A 239 -19.36 4.04 -7.93
N GLY A 240 -18.41 4.50 -7.10
CA GLY A 240 -17.78 5.81 -7.24
C GLY A 240 -16.25 5.73 -7.14
N GLN A 241 -15.55 6.48 -7.97
CA GLN A 241 -14.09 6.45 -8.08
C GLN A 241 -13.55 5.05 -8.39
N PRO A 242 -14.00 4.37 -9.47
CA PRO A 242 -13.34 3.15 -9.94
C PRO A 242 -11.89 3.45 -10.29
N ARG A 243 -10.96 2.58 -9.90
CA ARG A 243 -9.51 2.83 -10.06
C ARG A 243 -8.88 2.10 -11.24
N ASN A 244 -9.65 1.27 -11.93
CA ASN A 244 -9.23 0.47 -13.08
C ASN A 244 -9.33 1.21 -14.43
N ARG A 245 -9.53 2.53 -14.43
CA ARG A 245 -9.72 3.37 -15.65
C ARG A 245 -10.92 2.97 -16.51
N GLN A 246 -11.89 2.29 -15.91
CA GLN A 246 -13.17 2.03 -16.54
C GLN A 246 -14.22 2.86 -15.80
N PRO A 247 -14.67 4.00 -16.38
CA PRO A 247 -15.76 4.78 -15.81
C PRO A 247 -17.04 3.95 -15.67
N GLY A 248 -17.88 4.35 -14.74
CA GLY A 248 -19.14 3.69 -14.46
C GLY A 248 -19.20 3.10 -13.04
N ALA A 249 -20.42 2.77 -12.63
CA ALA A 249 -20.70 2.12 -11.37
C ALA A 249 -20.37 0.64 -11.48
N GLN A 250 -19.37 0.20 -10.72
CA GLN A 250 -18.92 -1.19 -10.71
C GLN A 250 -19.50 -1.96 -9.52
N TRP A 251 -20.09 -3.11 -9.82
CA TRP A 251 -20.72 -4.00 -8.84
C TRP A 251 -20.71 -5.45 -9.34
N ALA A 252 -21.18 -6.40 -8.53
CA ALA A 252 -21.21 -7.81 -8.92
C ALA A 252 -22.50 -8.50 -8.47
N ILE A 253 -22.95 -9.50 -9.26
CA ILE A 253 -23.98 -10.47 -8.88
C ILE A 253 -23.28 -11.78 -8.55
N LEU A 254 -23.52 -12.31 -7.35
CA LEU A 254 -23.14 -13.66 -6.96
C LEU A 254 -24.41 -14.52 -6.86
N ASP A 255 -24.51 -15.54 -7.72
CA ASP A 255 -25.49 -16.61 -7.55
C ASP A 255 -24.96 -17.57 -6.48
N THR A 256 -25.57 -17.54 -5.31
CA THR A 256 -25.13 -18.37 -4.17
C THR A 256 -25.43 -19.84 -4.35
N SER A 257 -26.25 -20.26 -5.33
CA SER A 257 -26.51 -21.67 -5.61
C SER A 257 -25.46 -22.27 -6.56
N THR A 258 -25.09 -21.53 -7.61
CA THR A 258 -24.13 -21.98 -8.63
C THR A 258 -22.70 -21.51 -8.38
N ARG A 259 -22.53 -20.54 -7.46
CA ARG A 259 -21.29 -19.80 -7.19
C ARG A 259 -20.82 -18.99 -8.40
N GLN A 260 -21.69 -18.80 -9.39
CA GLN A 260 -21.38 -17.99 -10.56
C GLN A 260 -21.34 -16.52 -10.17
N VAL A 261 -20.34 -15.80 -10.68
CA VAL A 261 -20.18 -14.37 -10.44
C VAL A 261 -20.23 -13.64 -11.77
N THR A 262 -21.05 -12.60 -11.83
CA THR A 262 -21.12 -11.67 -12.96
C THR A 262 -20.66 -10.30 -12.47
N LEU A 263 -19.59 -9.79 -13.06
CA LEU A 263 -19.15 -8.41 -12.84
C LEU A 263 -19.95 -7.48 -13.77
N CYS A 264 -20.47 -6.40 -13.19
CA CYS A 264 -21.27 -5.41 -13.88
C CYS A 264 -20.57 -4.06 -13.86
N CYS A 265 -20.70 -3.30 -14.94
CA CYS A 265 -20.27 -1.91 -15.01
C CYS A 265 -21.37 -1.13 -15.74
N GLU A 266 -22.02 -0.20 -15.04
CA GLU A 266 -23.13 0.57 -15.58
C GLU A 266 -22.77 2.05 -15.68
N ASP A 267 -23.14 2.68 -16.77
CA ASP A 267 -23.00 4.12 -16.91
C ASP A 267 -23.95 4.84 -15.93
N TYR A 268 -23.43 5.86 -15.27
CA TYR A 268 -24.22 6.79 -14.46
C TYR A 268 -23.70 8.21 -14.67
N ASP A 269 -24.51 9.22 -14.33
CA ASP A 269 -24.04 10.60 -14.37
C ASP A 269 -23.04 10.87 -13.24
N PHE A 270 -21.77 10.58 -13.50
CA PHE A 270 -20.67 10.94 -12.61
C PHE A 270 -20.22 12.39 -12.78
N HIS A 271 -20.71 13.14 -13.80
CA HIS A 271 -20.28 14.52 -14.03
C HIS A 271 -20.79 15.44 -12.93
N SER A 272 -22.04 15.30 -12.52
CA SER A 272 -22.59 16.06 -11.39
C SER A 272 -21.79 15.82 -10.10
N VAL A 273 -21.44 14.56 -9.82
CA VAL A 273 -20.61 14.18 -8.66
C VAL A 273 -19.19 14.74 -8.79
N ALA A 274 -18.58 14.69 -9.97
CA ALA A 274 -17.24 15.23 -10.20
C ALA A 274 -17.19 16.76 -10.05
N LEU A 275 -18.20 17.47 -10.57
CA LEU A 275 -18.34 18.92 -10.39
C LEU A 275 -18.51 19.30 -8.92
N GLU A 276 -19.36 18.57 -8.20
CA GLU A 276 -19.59 18.79 -6.78
C GLU A 276 -18.33 18.49 -5.94
N ALA A 277 -17.61 17.42 -6.26
CA ALA A 277 -16.34 17.08 -5.63
C ALA A 277 -15.28 18.16 -5.86
N ALA A 278 -15.15 18.65 -7.11
CA ALA A 278 -14.23 19.73 -7.45
C ALA A 278 -14.58 21.06 -6.77
N ALA A 279 -15.89 21.37 -6.64
CA ALA A 279 -16.36 22.58 -5.98
C ALA A 279 -16.15 22.54 -4.45
N ARG A 280 -16.34 21.38 -3.81
CA ARG A 280 -16.18 21.22 -2.36
C ARG A 280 -14.73 21.05 -1.92
N HIS A 281 -13.92 20.39 -2.74
CA HIS A 281 -12.53 20.04 -2.44
C HIS A 281 -11.59 20.43 -3.58
N PRO A 282 -11.49 21.73 -3.94
CA PRO A 282 -10.59 22.18 -5.00
C PRO A 282 -9.11 21.86 -4.71
N GLU A 283 -8.75 21.69 -3.44
CA GLU A 283 -7.42 21.28 -2.97
C GLU A 283 -7.12 19.78 -3.17
N LEU A 284 -8.12 18.96 -3.52
CA LEU A 284 -7.98 17.54 -3.80
C LEU A 284 -8.49 17.18 -5.21
N PRO A 285 -7.82 17.63 -6.30
CA PRO A 285 -8.24 17.37 -7.68
C PRO A 285 -8.46 15.89 -7.99
N TYR A 286 -7.72 15.01 -7.32
CA TYR A 286 -7.87 13.56 -7.45
C TYR A 286 -9.31 13.06 -7.27
N LEU A 287 -10.09 13.64 -6.36
CA LEU A 287 -11.46 13.18 -6.04
C LEU A 287 -12.43 13.30 -7.22
N SER A 288 -12.24 14.31 -8.08
CA SER A 288 -13.03 14.50 -9.30
C SER A 288 -12.36 13.84 -10.51
N GLU A 289 -11.03 13.95 -10.63
CA GLU A 289 -10.28 13.37 -11.75
C GLU A 289 -10.46 11.85 -11.85
N VAL A 290 -10.49 11.14 -10.73
CA VAL A 290 -10.62 9.68 -10.73
C VAL A 290 -11.95 9.20 -11.34
N LEU A 291 -13.00 10.03 -11.30
CA LEU A 291 -14.32 9.70 -11.87
C LEU A 291 -14.34 9.81 -13.41
N VAL A 292 -13.45 10.64 -13.98
CA VAL A 292 -13.39 10.90 -15.43
C VAL A 292 -12.26 10.14 -16.14
N ARG A 293 -11.44 9.37 -15.40
CA ARG A 293 -10.29 8.65 -15.96
C ARG A 293 -10.72 7.48 -16.83
N THR A 294 -10.26 7.50 -18.07
CA THR A 294 -10.36 6.43 -19.08
C THR A 294 -8.99 5.82 -19.38
#